data_AF-A0A968H5C3-F1
#
_entry.id   AF-A0A968H5C3-F1
#
_cell.length_a   1.000
_cell.length_b   1.000
_cell.length_c   1.000
_cell.angle_alpha   90.00
_cell.angle_beta   90.00
_cell.angle_gamma   90.00
#
_symmetry.space_group_name_H-M   'P 1'
#
loop_
_entity.id
_entity.type
_entity.pdbx_description
1 polymer ?
#
loop_
_entity_poly.entity_id
_entity_poly.type
_entity_poly.pdbx_seq_one_letter_code
_entity_poly.pdbx_strand_id
1 'polypeptide(L)'
;MERVGRAVQVVLVLLLVSILPCGCASVTTNKQEPVFYPSPPATPRLQFLTSISTESDLSGKKAGFDEFITGGRETDKTMGRPYAVHAGNGMIYLTDRVSNDILQVDLQNNTIRPLRAGGRGALQVPSGV
;
A
#
# COMPACT_ATOMS: atom_id res chain seq x y z
N MET A 1 39.63 45.84 1.13
CA MET A 1 38.94 44.74 1.84
C MET A 1 37.43 44.72 1.58
N GLU A 2 36.78 45.87 1.35
CA GLU A 2 35.32 45.93 1.08
C GLU A 2 34.86 45.23 -0.22
N ARG A 3 35.67 45.23 -1.29
CA ARG A 3 35.34 44.55 -2.55
C ARG A 3 35.32 43.03 -2.44
N VAL A 4 36.12 42.46 -1.54
CA VAL A 4 36.20 41.01 -1.30
C VAL A 4 34.98 40.54 -0.50
N GLY A 5 34.54 41.31 0.49
CA GLY A 5 33.31 41.03 1.25
C GLY A 5 32.06 41.04 0.36
N ARG A 6 31.94 42.03 -0.55
CA ARG A 6 30.83 42.06 -1.53
C ARG A 6 30.87 40.88 -2.50
N ALA A 7 32.05 40.46 -2.96
CA ALA A 7 32.17 39.31 -3.85
C ALA A 7 31.78 37.99 -3.16
N VAL A 8 32.21 37.78 -1.91
CA VAL A 8 31.85 36.60 -1.11
C VAL A 8 30.35 36.57 -0.84
N GLN A 9 29.74 37.71 -0.53
CA GLN A 9 28.31 37.81 -0.28
C GLN A 9 27.47 37.55 -1.54
N VAL A 10 27.93 37.99 -2.71
CA VAL A 10 27.27 37.69 -4.00
C VAL A 10 27.38 36.20 -4.35
N VAL A 11 28.54 35.58 -4.11
CA VAL A 11 28.72 34.13 -4.33
C VAL A 11 27.83 33.31 -3.39
N LEU A 12 27.74 33.69 -2.11
CA LEU A 12 26.86 33.03 -1.14
C LEU A 12 25.38 33.13 -1.54
N VAL A 13 24.94 34.30 -2.00
CA VAL A 13 23.56 34.52 -2.48
C VAL A 13 23.27 33.71 -3.75
N LEU A 14 24.20 33.67 -4.70
CA LEU A 14 24.06 32.84 -5.91
C LEU A 14 23.97 31.34 -5.58
N LEU A 15 24.73 30.89 -4.59
CA LEU A 15 24.73 29.49 -4.13
C LEU A 15 23.47 29.14 -3.33
N LEU A 16 22.85 30.12 -2.63
CA LEU A 16 21.54 29.94 -2.00
C LEU A 16 20.41 29.91 -3.03
N VAL A 17 20.46 30.79 -4.04
CA VAL A 17 19.44 30.90 -5.08
C VAL A 17 19.42 29.69 -6.02
N SER A 18 20.57 29.04 -6.25
CA SER A 18 20.65 27.82 -7.07
C SER A 18 20.00 26.59 -6.43
N ILE A 19 19.66 26.64 -5.14
CA ILE A 19 18.99 25.55 -4.41
C ILE A 19 17.45 25.66 -4.54
N LEU A 20 16.91 26.81 -4.97
CA LEU A 20 15.46 27.04 -5.03
C LEU A 20 14.68 26.33 -6.16
N PRO A 21 15.25 25.89 -7.30
CA PRO A 21 14.44 25.20 -8.31
C PRO A 21 14.49 23.68 -8.08
N CYS A 22 13.88 23.19 -7.00
CA CYS A 22 13.69 21.76 -6.80
C CYS A 22 12.23 21.45 -6.46
N GLY A 23 11.53 20.84 -7.41
CA GLY A 23 10.44 19.91 -7.09
C GLY A 23 9.02 20.43 -7.20
N CYS A 24 8.59 20.90 -8.38
CA CYS A 24 7.19 20.74 -8.78
C CYS A 24 7.06 19.48 -9.66
N ALA A 25 7.39 18.33 -9.08
CA ALA A 25 7.09 17.06 -9.71
C ALA A 25 5.59 16.78 -9.50
N SER A 26 4.79 17.10 -10.51
CA SER A 26 3.36 16.76 -10.49
C SER A 26 3.24 15.23 -10.53
N VAL A 27 2.67 14.64 -9.48
CA VAL A 27 2.43 13.20 -9.41
C VAL A 27 1.40 12.85 -10.48
N THR A 28 1.85 12.26 -11.57
CA THR A 28 0.97 11.79 -12.63
C THR A 28 0.22 10.58 -12.09
N THR A 29 -1.03 10.80 -11.67
CA THR A 29 -1.92 9.69 -11.30
C THR A 29 -2.30 8.97 -12.58
N ASN A 30 -1.54 7.92 -12.91
CA ASN A 30 -1.85 7.05 -14.03
C ASN A 30 -3.19 6.36 -13.72
N LYS A 31 -4.27 6.85 -14.33
CA LYS A 31 -5.56 6.16 -14.29
C LYS A 31 -5.40 4.88 -15.10
N GLN A 32 -5.28 3.76 -14.39
CA GLN A 32 -5.25 2.44 -15.01
C GLN A 32 -6.51 2.25 -15.86
N GLU A 33 -6.34 1.83 -17.12
CA GLU A 33 -7.47 1.48 -17.96
C GLU A 33 -8.21 0.27 -17.36
N PRO A 34 -9.56 0.23 -17.41
CA PRO A 34 -10.31 -0.92 -16.94
C PRO A 34 -9.90 -2.20 -17.67
N VAL A 35 -9.58 -3.25 -16.92
CA VAL A 35 -9.20 -4.55 -17.47
C VAL A 35 -10.38 -5.50 -17.41
N PHE A 36 -10.77 -6.04 -18.56
CA PHE A 36 -11.88 -6.99 -18.69
C PHE A 36 -11.41 -8.36 -19.17
N TYR A 37 -12.11 -9.41 -18.74
CA TYR A 37 -11.91 -10.78 -19.21
C TYR A 37 -13.24 -11.43 -19.64
N PRO A 38 -13.27 -12.17 -20.77
CA PRO A 38 -12.22 -12.22 -21.79
C PRO A 38 -12.02 -10.85 -22.46
N SER A 39 -10.86 -10.65 -23.08
CA SER A 39 -10.57 -9.41 -23.81
C SER A 39 -11.43 -9.28 -25.07
N PRO A 40 -11.63 -8.05 -25.59
CA PRO A 40 -12.30 -7.84 -26.87
C PRO A 40 -11.68 -8.69 -28.00
N PRO A 41 -12.48 -9.15 -28.98
CA PRO A 41 -13.88 -8.81 -29.25
C PRO A 41 -14.91 -9.66 -28.49
N ALA A 42 -14.48 -10.61 -27.65
CA ALA A 42 -15.40 -11.43 -26.88
C ALA A 42 -16.17 -10.58 -25.83
N THR A 43 -17.38 -11.01 -25.47
CA THR A 43 -18.19 -10.30 -24.47
C THR A 43 -17.53 -10.39 -23.09
N PRO A 44 -17.23 -9.25 -22.42
CA PRO A 44 -16.58 -9.24 -21.12
C PRO A 44 -17.51 -9.80 -20.03
N ARG A 45 -16.96 -10.62 -19.14
CA ARG A 45 -17.69 -11.27 -18.03
C ARG A 45 -17.16 -10.89 -16.65
N LEU A 46 -15.87 -10.54 -16.57
CA LEU A 46 -15.20 -10.14 -15.34
C LEU A 46 -14.47 -8.81 -15.57
N GLN A 47 -14.47 -7.97 -14.54
CA GLN A 47 -13.69 -6.75 -14.50
C GLN A 47 -12.71 -6.84 -13.32
N PHE A 48 -11.44 -6.53 -13.56
CA PHE A 48 -10.50 -6.30 -12.48
C PHE A 48 -10.80 -4.95 -11.82
N LEU A 49 -11.05 -4.96 -10.51
CA LEU A 49 -11.32 -3.76 -9.73
C LEU A 49 -10.11 -3.31 -8.94
N THR A 50 -9.50 -4.24 -8.19
CA THR A 50 -8.37 -3.94 -7.31
C THR A 50 -7.62 -5.22 -6.94
N SER A 51 -6.43 -5.05 -6.39
CA SER A 51 -5.63 -6.11 -5.75
C SER A 51 -5.28 -5.66 -4.34
N ILE A 52 -5.41 -6.56 -3.38
CA ILE A 52 -5.05 -6.32 -1.97
C ILE A 52 -4.04 -7.41 -1.63
N SER A 53 -2.85 -6.99 -1.21
CA SER A 53 -1.73 -7.86 -0.80
C SER A 53 -1.34 -7.58 0.65
N THR A 54 -1.40 -6.31 1.04
CA THR A 54 -1.06 -5.80 2.38
C THR A 54 -2.19 -4.94 2.94
N GLU A 55 -2.11 -4.64 4.23
CA GLU A 55 -3.03 -3.69 4.89
C GLU A 55 -2.92 -2.27 4.30
N SER A 56 -1.74 -1.86 3.83
CA SER A 56 -1.52 -0.56 3.18
C SER A 56 -2.35 -0.39 1.88
N ASP A 57 -2.59 -1.46 1.12
CA ASP A 57 -3.43 -1.44 -0.08
C ASP A 57 -4.88 -1.02 0.21
N LEU A 58 -5.38 -1.25 1.43
CA LEU A 58 -6.74 -0.85 1.84
C LEU A 58 -6.85 0.65 2.07
N SER A 59 -5.82 1.24 2.69
CA SER A 59 -5.81 2.66 3.03
C SER A 59 -5.50 3.58 1.84
N GLY A 60 -4.97 3.01 0.73
CA GLY A 60 -4.46 3.77 -0.41
C GLY A 60 -3.20 4.59 -0.10
N LYS A 61 -2.64 4.47 1.11
CA LYS A 61 -1.40 5.14 1.51
C LYS A 61 -0.22 4.25 1.15
N LYS A 62 0.54 4.68 0.15
CA LYS A 62 1.87 4.10 -0.11
C LYS A 62 2.86 4.67 0.88
N ALA A 63 3.74 3.81 1.39
CA ALA A 63 4.83 4.26 2.26
C ALA A 63 5.65 5.34 1.56
N GLY A 64 5.72 6.52 2.18
CA GLY A 64 6.44 7.68 1.67
C GLY A 64 7.93 7.62 1.99
N PHE A 65 8.66 8.62 1.50
CA PHE A 65 10.07 8.81 1.85
C PHE A 65 10.25 9.12 3.34
N ASP A 66 9.25 9.73 3.99
CA ASP A 66 9.25 9.96 5.44
C ASP A 66 9.18 8.65 6.22
N GLU A 67 8.32 7.73 5.81
CA GLU A 67 8.16 6.41 6.39
C GLU A 67 9.44 5.58 6.20
N PHE A 68 10.11 5.71 5.05
CA PHE A 68 11.42 5.08 4.84
C PHE A 68 12.48 5.60 5.82
N ILE A 69 12.60 6.91 6.03
CA ILE A 69 13.59 7.49 6.97
C ILE A 69 13.24 7.17 8.43
N THR A 70 11.96 7.15 8.76
CA THR A 70 11.48 6.90 10.13
C THR A 70 11.43 5.40 10.48
N GLY A 71 11.77 4.51 9.54
CA GLY A 71 11.95 3.09 9.78
C GLY A 71 10.74 2.20 9.46
N GLY A 72 9.74 2.72 8.75
CA GLY A 72 8.58 1.95 8.32
C GLY A 72 7.63 1.57 9.45
N ARG A 73 6.33 1.49 9.19
CA ARG A 73 5.47 0.71 10.08
C ARG A 73 5.78 -0.76 9.87
N GLU A 74 6.43 -1.41 10.84
CA GLU A 74 6.64 -2.88 10.89
C GLU A 74 5.36 -3.72 10.80
N THR A 75 4.18 -3.11 10.70
CA THR A 75 2.89 -3.76 10.91
C THR A 75 2.01 -3.84 9.66
N ASP A 76 2.59 -3.77 8.46
CA ASP A 76 1.85 -4.16 7.26
C ASP A 76 1.66 -5.69 7.28
N LYS A 77 0.57 -6.11 7.94
CA LYS A 77 0.15 -7.50 7.90
C LYS A 77 -0.04 -7.88 6.45
N THR A 78 0.80 -8.82 6.04
CA THR A 78 0.87 -9.27 4.67
C THR A 78 0.18 -10.62 4.57
N MET A 79 -0.54 -10.83 3.47
CA MET A 79 -1.07 -12.13 3.11
C MET A 79 0.05 -12.97 2.49
N GLY A 80 0.36 -14.12 3.09
CA GLY A 80 1.48 -14.94 2.61
C GLY A 80 1.07 -15.86 1.45
N ARG A 81 0.12 -16.75 1.70
CA ARG A 81 -0.44 -17.71 0.73
C ARG A 81 -1.95 -17.88 0.95
N PRO A 82 -2.76 -16.94 0.41
CA PRO A 82 -4.21 -17.08 0.36
C PRO A 82 -4.62 -18.37 -0.36
N TYR A 83 -5.54 -19.13 0.24
CA TYR A 83 -6.01 -20.41 -0.31
C TYR A 83 -7.51 -20.43 -0.63
N ALA A 84 -8.34 -19.99 0.31
CA ALA A 84 -9.80 -19.91 0.15
C ALA A 84 -10.25 -18.50 0.52
N VAL A 85 -11.35 -18.03 -0.08
CA VAL A 85 -11.89 -16.67 0.13
C VAL A 85 -13.41 -16.67 0.15
N HIS A 86 -13.99 -15.87 1.04
CA HIS A 86 -15.41 -15.57 1.09
C HIS A 86 -15.61 -14.07 1.36
N ALA A 87 -16.60 -13.46 0.71
CA ALA A 87 -16.90 -12.04 0.89
C ALA A 87 -18.37 -11.85 1.27
N GLY A 88 -18.63 -11.06 2.30
CA GLY A 88 -19.98 -10.78 2.79
C GLY A 88 -19.99 -9.70 3.86
N ASN A 89 -21.08 -8.92 3.94
CA ASN A 89 -21.28 -7.89 4.97
C ASN A 89 -20.14 -6.86 5.10
N GLY A 90 -19.46 -6.51 4.00
CA GLY A 90 -18.35 -5.56 4.01
C GLY A 90 -17.01 -6.14 4.47
N MET A 91 -16.96 -7.45 4.71
CA MET A 91 -15.76 -8.19 5.13
C MET A 91 -15.33 -9.17 4.03
N ILE A 92 -14.02 -9.35 3.88
CA ILE A 92 -13.45 -10.47 3.13
C ILE A 92 -12.74 -11.38 4.13
N TYR A 93 -13.11 -12.64 4.13
CA TYR A 93 -12.45 -13.68 4.91
C TYR A 93 -11.61 -14.52 3.98
N LEU A 94 -10.36 -14.80 4.35
CA LEU A 94 -9.51 -15.70 3.57
C LEU A 94 -8.67 -16.60 4.47
N THR A 95 -8.48 -17.83 4.03
CA THR A 95 -7.56 -18.76 4.69
C THR A 95 -6.14 -18.50 4.22
N ASP A 96 -5.23 -18.18 5.14
CA ASP A 96 -3.81 -17.96 4.84
C ASP A 96 -2.96 -19.12 5.39
N ARG A 97 -2.28 -19.83 4.48
CA ARG A 97 -1.51 -21.03 4.82
C ARG A 97 -0.16 -20.75 5.46
N VAL A 98 0.31 -19.51 5.41
CA VAL A 98 1.57 -19.10 6.07
C VAL A 98 1.32 -18.80 7.54
N SER A 99 0.27 -18.03 7.85
CA SER A 99 -0.14 -17.74 9.23
C SER A 99 -0.94 -18.86 9.89
N ASN A 100 -1.41 -19.86 9.12
CA ASN A 100 -2.30 -20.93 9.58
C ASN A 100 -3.58 -20.40 10.25
N ASP A 101 -4.11 -19.30 9.70
CA ASP A 101 -5.26 -18.59 10.27
C ASP A 101 -6.24 -18.20 9.16
N ILE A 102 -7.43 -17.76 9.56
CA ILE A 102 -8.38 -17.07 8.69
C ILE A 102 -8.16 -15.57 8.92
N LEU A 103 -7.76 -14.85 7.87
CA LEU A 103 -7.62 -13.41 7.92
C LEU A 103 -8.96 -12.74 7.56
N GLN A 104 -9.33 -11.75 8.36
CA GLN A 104 -10.48 -10.88 8.18
C GLN A 104 -9.97 -9.55 7.64
N VAL A 105 -10.37 -9.23 6.43
CA VAL A 105 -10.09 -7.96 5.76
C VAL A 105 -11.34 -7.09 5.91
N ASP A 106 -11.21 -6.05 6.72
CA ASP A 106 -12.25 -5.06 6.94
C ASP A 106 -12.06 -3.90 5.96
N LEU A 107 -12.94 -3.81 4.98
CA LEU A 107 -12.89 -2.78 3.93
C LEU A 107 -13.35 -1.40 4.43
N GLN A 108 -14.08 -1.33 5.54
CA GLN A 108 -14.54 -0.06 6.11
C GLN A 108 -13.48 0.56 7.00
N ASN A 109 -12.86 -0.29 7.84
CA ASN A 109 -11.83 0.14 8.79
C ASN A 109 -10.41 0.06 8.23
N ASN A 110 -10.23 -0.46 7.01
CA ASN A 110 -8.93 -0.66 6.36
C ASN A 110 -7.95 -1.47 7.20
N THR A 111 -8.38 -2.62 7.74
CA THR A 111 -7.52 -3.47 8.57
C THR A 111 -7.53 -4.93 8.13
N ILE A 112 -6.42 -5.62 8.37
CA ILE A 112 -6.34 -7.08 8.23
C ILE A 112 -6.12 -7.69 9.62
N ARG A 113 -6.98 -8.62 10.04
CA ARG A 113 -6.93 -9.22 11.38
C ARG A 113 -7.11 -10.74 11.33
N PRO A 114 -6.25 -11.51 12.01
CA PRO A 114 -6.47 -12.95 12.14
C PRO A 114 -7.69 -13.25 13.00
N LEU A 115 -8.41 -14.32 12.66
CA LEU A 115 -9.53 -14.89 13.41
C LEU A 115 -8.97 -15.77 14.54
N ARG A 116 -8.36 -15.11 15.54
CA ARG A 116 -7.72 -15.78 16.67
C ARG A 116 -8.76 -16.32 17.65
N ALA A 117 -9.32 -17.48 17.35
CA ALA A 117 -9.96 -18.31 18.38
C ALA A 117 -8.87 -18.84 19.32
N GLY A 118 -9.09 -18.72 20.64
CA GLY A 118 -8.13 -19.15 21.66
C GLY A 118 -8.47 -20.51 22.27
N GLY A 119 -7.52 -21.09 23.00
CA GLY A 119 -7.72 -22.32 23.78
C GLY A 119 -8.13 -23.51 22.92
N ARG A 120 -9.16 -24.26 23.34
CA ARG A 120 -9.64 -25.45 22.61
C ARG A 120 -10.25 -25.15 21.24
N GLY A 121 -10.61 -23.89 20.98
CA GLY A 121 -11.16 -23.46 19.69
C GLY A 121 -10.12 -22.95 18.71
N ALA A 122 -8.83 -22.96 19.06
CA ALA A 122 -7.79 -22.41 18.21
C ALA A 122 -7.66 -23.14 16.88
N LEU A 123 -7.70 -22.37 15.79
CA LEU A 123 -7.45 -22.86 14.45
C LEU A 123 -5.98 -23.25 14.34
N GLN A 124 -5.71 -24.49 13.94
CA GLN A 124 -4.34 -25.01 13.80
C GLN A 124 -3.93 -25.08 12.32
N VAL A 125 -4.82 -25.60 11.48
CA VAL A 125 -4.56 -25.78 10.04
C VAL A 125 -5.87 -25.61 9.26
N PRO A 126 -6.41 -24.37 9.18
CA PRO A 126 -7.62 -24.14 8.40
C PRO A 126 -7.42 -24.50 6.93
N SER A 127 -8.40 -25.16 6.35
CA SER A 127 -8.41 -25.61 4.94
C SER A 127 -9.50 -24.94 4.10
N GLY A 128 -10.32 -24.08 4.70
CA GLY A 128 -11.40 -23.39 4.00
C GLY A 128 -12.01 -22.30 4.86
N VAL A 129 -12.94 -21.57 4.24
CA VAL A 129 -13.76 -20.52 4.83
C VAL A 129 -15.18 -20.61 4.25
#